data_AF-A0A093ZT37-F1
#
_entry.id   AF-A0A093ZT37-F1
#
_cell.length_a   1.000
_cell.length_b   1.000
_cell.length_c   1.000
_cell.angle_alpha   90.00
_cell.angle_beta   90.00
_cell.angle_gamma   90.00
#
_symmetry.space_group_name_H-M   'P 1'
#
loop_
_entity.id
_entity.type
_entity.pdbx_description
1 polymer ?
#
loop_
_entity_poly.entity_id
_entity_poly.type
_entity_poly.pdbx_seq_one_letter_code
_entity_poly.pdbx_strand_id
1 'polypeptide(L)'
;MEETPLLNACEWLAANPSESARVASRIFKVPKSTIRSRITRAAVPRKPAHGGYNKVLSTAQIEALKKWILEQYYLGLGANRNMVYKAVCYLRNPLPAPSQSWLSKIHMEAWYPENLHGNELILLSETGYSNSQLALRWLQHFIELTAPHDQGNPTLLLLDSHISHRSDDFLILTAEHYIILLAFPSHLTHVLQPLDVGIFQPYKHWHKQAVLRAIREVDITYNLPLFMRDLSQMRERTFKDSTIQSAFQKAGIWPISCNTALDKLRTYSQPTQPTQPTTPTLPQAITPIPTTIQGVEQGLQQWKERVPQAFSSPSRQSYRTRPTGCSAAGQELEEEAGGPGPALKLAAAEARKLSQAQNRARKLAATEARKLSQARNRARNQLKQAGIKARKQEQARKKSLAQLTELGLPIPPELEDPITDLEAEPESQYESASEGGSGRRSE
;
A
#
# COMPACT_ATOMS: atom_id res chain seq x y z
N MET A 1 -62.39 -3.02 16.06
CA MET A 1 -61.18 -3.03 16.89
C MET A 1 -61.60 -2.52 18.25
N GLU A 2 -61.71 -3.40 19.24
CA GLU A 2 -62.00 -2.98 20.61
C GLU A 2 -60.76 -2.29 21.18
N GLU A 3 -60.84 -0.98 21.38
CA GLU A 3 -59.78 -0.21 22.01
C GLU A 3 -59.67 -0.61 23.48
N THR A 4 -58.47 -0.98 23.91
CA THR A 4 -58.26 -1.48 25.27
C THR A 4 -58.57 -0.38 26.29
N PRO A 5 -59.27 -0.67 27.41
CA PRO A 5 -59.64 0.31 28.43
C PRO A 5 -58.47 1.16 28.97
N LEU A 6 -57.25 0.62 28.89
CA LEU A 6 -56.01 1.30 29.26
C LEU A 6 -55.60 2.40 28.28
N LEU A 7 -55.87 2.24 26.99
CA LEU A 7 -55.57 3.25 25.97
C LEU A 7 -56.49 4.47 26.17
N ASN A 8 -57.79 4.21 26.31
CA ASN A 8 -58.82 5.24 26.53
C ASN A 8 -58.56 6.02 27.83
N ALA A 9 -58.09 5.33 28.88
CA ALA A 9 -57.70 5.97 30.14
C ALA A 9 -56.49 6.91 29.99
N CYS A 10 -55.52 6.56 29.14
CA CYS A 10 -54.34 7.39 28.89
C CYS A 10 -54.66 8.59 27.98
N GLU A 11 -55.50 8.40 26.96
CA GLU A 11 -55.93 9.47 26.05
C GLU A 11 -56.84 10.48 26.76
N TRP A 12 -57.74 10.01 27.63
CA TRP A 12 -58.58 10.89 28.45
C TRP A 12 -57.75 11.75 29.42
N LEU A 13 -56.67 11.21 29.99
CA LEU A 13 -55.74 11.99 30.83
C LEU A 13 -54.90 12.97 30.00
N ALA A 14 -54.55 12.64 28.76
CA ALA A 14 -53.86 13.56 27.87
C ALA A 14 -54.76 14.75 27.47
N ALA A 15 -56.07 14.52 27.34
CA ALA A 15 -57.06 15.56 27.06
C ALA A 15 -57.46 16.41 28.30
N ASN A 16 -57.17 15.94 29.53
CA ASN A 16 -57.54 16.61 30.79
C ASN A 16 -56.32 16.72 31.73
N PRO A 17 -55.39 17.67 31.51
CA PRO A 17 -54.10 17.73 32.21
C PRO A 17 -54.16 18.05 33.71
N SER A 18 -55.26 18.64 34.18
CA SER A 18 -55.51 18.96 35.59
C SER A 18 -55.99 17.75 36.40
N GLU A 19 -56.42 16.68 35.73
CA GLU A 19 -57.00 15.50 36.37
C GLU A 19 -55.95 14.45 36.75
N SER A 20 -56.21 13.75 37.85
CA SER A 20 -55.24 12.79 38.37
C SER A 20 -55.44 11.38 37.79
N ALA A 21 -54.35 10.62 37.67
CA ALA A 21 -54.41 9.20 37.28
C ALA A 21 -55.29 8.32 38.21
N ARG A 22 -55.65 8.81 39.39
CA ARG A 22 -56.60 8.14 40.30
C ARG A 22 -58.05 8.28 39.82
N VAL A 23 -58.40 9.41 39.18
CA VAL A 23 -59.72 9.67 38.62
C VAL A 23 -59.93 8.81 37.38
N ALA A 24 -58.97 8.82 36.45
CA ALA A 24 -59.00 7.95 35.27
C ALA A 24 -59.08 6.46 35.63
N SER A 25 -58.39 6.03 36.70
CA SER A 25 -58.47 4.66 37.21
C SER A 25 -59.88 4.24 37.63
N ARG A 26 -60.67 5.16 38.20
CA ARG A 26 -62.06 4.89 38.61
C ARG A 26 -63.02 4.86 37.43
N ILE A 27 -62.84 5.75 36.46
CA ILE A 27 -63.69 5.89 35.27
C ILE A 27 -63.52 4.67 34.36
N PHE A 28 -62.28 4.32 34.02
CA PHE A 28 -61.99 3.26 33.04
C PHE A 28 -61.74 1.89 33.68
N LYS A 29 -61.87 1.78 35.01
CA LYS A 29 -61.68 0.55 35.79
C LYS A 29 -60.31 -0.11 35.55
N VAL A 30 -59.28 0.70 35.30
CA VAL A 30 -57.89 0.23 35.13
C VAL A 30 -57.08 0.59 36.37
N PRO A 31 -56.23 -0.30 36.91
CA PRO A 31 -55.42 0.02 38.08
C PRO A 31 -54.54 1.26 37.86
N LYS A 32 -54.55 2.17 38.83
CA LYS A 32 -53.78 3.43 38.80
C LYS A 32 -52.28 3.20 38.54
N SER A 33 -51.72 2.11 39.05
CA SER A 33 -50.32 1.72 38.84
C SER A 33 -50.02 1.43 37.36
N THR A 34 -50.94 0.79 36.66
CA THR A 34 -50.82 0.44 35.23
C THR A 34 -50.87 1.69 34.35
N ILE A 35 -51.79 2.62 34.63
CA ILE A 35 -51.90 3.90 33.92
C ILE A 35 -50.62 4.72 34.12
N ARG A 36 -50.14 4.86 35.38
CA ARG A 36 -48.89 5.56 35.68
C ARG A 36 -47.69 4.92 35.00
N SER A 37 -47.54 3.60 35.07
CA SER A 37 -46.43 2.90 34.43
C SER A 37 -46.42 3.14 32.92
N ARG A 38 -47.59 3.19 32.27
CA ARG A 38 -47.69 3.42 30.82
C ARG A 38 -47.37 4.87 30.44
N ILE A 39 -47.83 5.85 31.21
CA ILE A 39 -47.46 7.26 31.04
C ILE A 39 -45.95 7.45 31.23
N THR A 40 -45.37 6.85 32.28
CA THR A 40 -43.92 6.90 32.51
C THR A 40 -43.14 6.21 31.39
N ARG A 41 -43.59 5.06 30.87
CA ARG A 41 -42.97 4.39 29.73
C ARG A 41 -43.11 5.18 28.42
N ALA A 42 -44.16 5.98 28.26
CA ALA A 42 -44.34 6.85 27.10
C ALA A 42 -43.47 8.12 27.20
N ALA A 43 -43.27 8.65 28.41
CA ALA A 43 -42.43 9.82 28.68
C ALA A 43 -40.91 9.51 28.64
N VAL A 44 -40.52 8.26 28.93
CA VAL A 44 -39.12 7.83 28.81
C VAL A 44 -38.84 7.44 27.36
N PRO A 45 -37.91 8.12 26.65
CA PRO A 45 -37.52 7.70 25.30
C PRO A 45 -37.05 6.25 25.36
N ARG A 46 -37.59 5.41 24.47
CA ARG A 46 -37.20 4.00 24.35
C ARG A 46 -35.67 3.94 24.22
N LYS A 47 -34.99 3.43 25.24
CA LYS A 47 -33.58 3.01 25.10
C LYS A 47 -33.54 2.03 23.93
N PRO A 48 -32.63 2.19 22.96
CA PRO A 48 -32.50 1.24 21.86
C PRO A 48 -32.32 -0.16 22.46
N ALA A 49 -33.01 -1.13 21.86
CA ALA A 49 -33.05 -2.52 22.31
C ALA A 49 -31.66 -3.00 22.72
N HIS A 50 -31.59 -3.72 23.85
CA HIS A 50 -30.36 -4.32 24.36
C HIS A 50 -29.72 -5.24 23.31
N GLY A 51 -28.84 -4.65 22.50
CA GLY A 51 -27.88 -5.28 21.59
C GLY A 51 -26.53 -4.54 21.64
N GLY A 52 -26.27 -3.85 22.76
CA GLY A 52 -25.23 -2.82 22.91
C GLY A 52 -23.83 -3.33 23.27
N TYR A 53 -23.58 -4.64 23.28
CA TYR A 53 -22.23 -5.19 23.50
C TYR A 53 -21.68 -5.98 22.30
N ASN A 54 -22.44 -6.08 21.20
CA ASN A 54 -22.05 -6.78 19.97
C ASN A 54 -22.07 -5.89 18.72
N LYS A 55 -21.97 -4.56 18.86
CA LYS A 55 -21.49 -3.75 17.72
C LYS A 55 -19.98 -3.88 17.66
N VAL A 56 -19.57 -5.02 17.12
CA VAL A 56 -18.17 -5.40 16.91
C VAL A 56 -17.46 -4.40 15.97
N LEU A 57 -18.22 -3.72 15.11
CA LEU A 57 -17.75 -2.78 14.09
C LEU A 57 -18.66 -1.54 14.01
N SER A 58 -18.09 -0.38 13.72
CA SER A 58 -18.84 0.85 13.42
C SER A 58 -19.58 0.77 12.09
N THR A 59 -20.61 1.60 11.89
CA THR A 59 -21.39 1.62 10.64
C THR A 59 -20.51 1.85 9.42
N ALA A 60 -19.51 2.75 9.54
CA ALA A 60 -18.54 3.00 8.48
C ALA A 60 -17.64 1.78 8.20
N GLN A 61 -17.24 1.04 9.23
CA GLN A 61 -16.47 -0.19 9.07
C GLN A 61 -17.30 -1.29 8.41
N ILE A 62 -18.59 -1.39 8.73
CA ILE A 62 -19.52 -2.34 8.11
C ILE A 62 -19.73 -2.00 6.63
N GLU A 63 -19.91 -0.74 6.28
CA GLU A 63 -20.06 -0.30 4.89
C GLU A 63 -18.78 -0.53 4.07
N ALA A 64 -17.62 -0.24 4.65
CA ALA A 64 -16.33 -0.54 4.04
C ALA A 64 -16.14 -2.04 3.81
N LEU A 65 -16.49 -2.87 4.80
CA LEU A 65 -16.42 -4.33 4.69
C LEU A 65 -17.37 -4.87 3.62
N LYS A 66 -18.60 -4.38 3.54
CA LYS A 66 -19.57 -4.75 2.50
C LYS A 66 -19.05 -4.38 1.11
N LYS A 67 -18.53 -3.17 0.96
CA LYS A 67 -17.96 -2.70 -0.31
C LYS A 67 -16.77 -3.56 -0.73
N TRP A 68 -15.90 -3.93 0.21
CA TRP A 68 -14.78 -4.82 -0.05
C TRP A 68 -15.24 -6.23 -0.45
N ILE A 69 -16.22 -6.82 0.24
CA ILE A 69 -16.79 -8.13 -0.10
C ILE A 69 -17.34 -8.11 -1.54
N LEU A 70 -18.08 -7.06 -1.90
CA LEU A 70 -18.60 -6.88 -3.26
C LEU A 70 -17.47 -6.69 -4.28
N GLU A 71 -16.44 -5.91 -3.96
CA GLU A 71 -15.26 -5.76 -4.82
C GLU A 71 -14.53 -7.10 -5.02
N GLN A 72 -14.37 -7.93 -3.99
CA GLN A 72 -13.78 -9.27 -4.15
C GLN A 72 -14.62 -10.19 -5.02
N TYR A 73 -15.95 -10.06 -4.95
CA TYR A 73 -16.88 -10.79 -5.80
C TYR A 73 -16.76 -10.36 -7.27
N TYR A 74 -16.74 -9.05 -7.55
CA TYR A 74 -16.57 -8.52 -8.92
C TYR A 74 -15.17 -8.78 -9.51
N LEU A 75 -14.15 -8.97 -8.66
CA LEU A 75 -12.81 -9.39 -9.09
C LEU A 75 -12.69 -10.90 -9.34
N GLY A 76 -13.77 -11.68 -9.20
CA GLY A 76 -13.76 -13.13 -9.40
C GLY A 76 -13.08 -13.94 -8.29
N LEU A 77 -12.66 -13.29 -7.20
CA LEU A 77 -11.93 -13.91 -6.10
C LEU A 77 -12.85 -14.52 -5.04
N GLY A 78 -14.04 -13.94 -4.84
CA GLY A 78 -15.06 -14.41 -3.89
C GLY A 78 -14.61 -14.32 -2.42
N ALA A 79 -15.21 -13.42 -1.62
CA ALA A 79 -14.86 -13.32 -0.20
C ALA A 79 -15.39 -14.54 0.59
N ASN A 80 -14.50 -15.43 1.02
CA ASN A 80 -14.88 -16.59 1.83
C ASN A 80 -15.08 -16.23 3.32
N ARG A 81 -15.74 -17.11 4.09
CA ARG A 81 -16.07 -16.86 5.50
C ARG A 81 -14.85 -16.54 6.38
N ASN A 82 -13.71 -17.17 6.11
CA ASN A 82 -12.47 -16.95 6.86
C ASN A 82 -11.85 -15.58 6.55
N MET A 83 -11.91 -15.14 5.29
CA MET A 83 -11.50 -13.81 4.85
C MET A 83 -12.31 -12.70 5.54
N VAL A 84 -13.64 -12.87 5.56
CA VAL A 84 -14.53 -11.92 6.25
C VAL A 84 -14.26 -11.91 7.76
N TYR A 85 -14.05 -13.08 8.36
CA TYR A 85 -13.74 -13.20 9.78
C TYR A 85 -12.41 -12.50 10.17
N LYS A 86 -11.34 -12.70 9.40
CA LYS A 86 -10.04 -12.01 9.63
C LYS A 86 -10.16 -10.50 9.47
N ALA A 87 -10.89 -10.01 8.47
CA ALA A 87 -11.14 -8.59 8.28
C ALA A 87 -11.92 -7.99 9.46
N VAL A 88 -12.94 -8.71 9.97
CA VAL A 88 -13.70 -8.31 11.16
C VAL A 88 -12.82 -8.28 12.41
N CYS A 89 -12.00 -9.30 12.66
CA CYS A 89 -11.08 -9.34 13.81
C CYS A 89 -10.08 -8.19 13.80
N TYR A 90 -9.58 -7.81 12.62
CA TYR A 90 -8.64 -6.71 12.47
C TYR A 90 -9.28 -5.34 12.68
N LEU A 91 -10.51 -5.14 12.18
CA LEU A 91 -11.27 -3.90 12.36
C LEU A 91 -11.69 -3.62 13.83
N ARG A 92 -11.63 -4.63 14.72
CA ARG A 92 -11.92 -4.48 16.16
C ARG A 92 -10.83 -3.74 16.93
N ASN A 93 -9.63 -3.61 16.37
CA ASN A 93 -8.55 -2.84 16.98
C ASN A 93 -8.78 -1.34 16.73
N PRO A 94 -8.52 -0.44 17.70
CA PRO A 94 -8.79 0.98 17.57
C PRO A 94 -7.90 1.57 16.47
N LEU A 95 -8.46 1.77 15.28
CA LEU A 95 -7.77 2.31 14.12
C LEU A 95 -8.58 3.48 13.52
N PRO A 96 -7.91 4.52 13.00
CA PRO A 96 -8.56 5.60 12.27
C PRO A 96 -9.26 5.07 11.01
N ALA A 97 -10.23 5.82 10.49
CA ALA A 97 -11.14 5.40 9.43
C ALA A 97 -10.39 4.80 8.20
N PRO A 98 -10.81 3.61 7.71
CA PRO A 98 -10.09 2.88 6.68
C PRO A 98 -10.23 3.56 5.30
N SER A 99 -9.11 3.75 4.60
CA SER A 99 -9.07 4.17 3.18
C SER A 99 -8.80 2.98 2.26
N GLN A 100 -9.08 3.08 0.96
CA GLN A 100 -8.85 1.99 0.00
C GLN A 100 -7.38 1.48 -0.07
N SER A 101 -6.38 2.27 0.37
CA SER A 101 -4.98 1.81 0.47
C SER A 101 -4.70 0.92 1.69
N TRP A 102 -5.64 0.84 2.63
CA TRP A 102 -5.55 0.05 3.85
C TRP A 102 -5.94 -1.43 3.61
N LEU A 103 -6.87 -1.69 2.68
CA LEU A 103 -7.28 -3.05 2.32
C LEU A 103 -6.24 -3.80 1.46
N SER A 104 -5.42 -3.07 0.70
CA SER A 104 -4.26 -3.65 0.00
C SER A 104 -3.10 -4.04 0.93
N LYS A 105 -3.18 -3.75 2.24
CA LYS A 105 -2.13 -4.02 3.24
C LYS A 105 -2.34 -5.31 4.04
N ILE A 106 -3.45 -6.01 3.85
CA ILE A 106 -3.71 -7.28 4.53
C ILE A 106 -2.96 -8.39 3.78
N HIS A 107 -1.97 -9.02 4.44
CA HIS A 107 -1.40 -10.30 3.99
C HIS A 107 -2.55 -11.30 3.79
N MET A 108 -2.83 -11.68 2.55
CA MET A 108 -3.57 -12.90 2.27
C MET A 108 -2.54 -13.99 2.00
N GLU A 109 -2.57 -15.04 2.81
CA GLU A 109 -1.79 -16.27 2.59
C GLU A 109 -2.01 -16.80 1.15
N ALA A 110 -3.23 -16.63 0.63
CA ALA A 110 -3.61 -16.93 -0.75
C ALA A 110 -2.89 -16.11 -1.84
N TRP A 111 -2.14 -15.05 -1.49
CA TRP A 111 -1.33 -14.29 -2.46
C TRP A 111 0.03 -14.92 -2.73
N TYR A 112 0.45 -15.86 -1.90
CA TYR A 112 1.74 -16.53 -2.01
C TYR A 112 1.48 -17.96 -2.46
N PRO A 113 1.57 -18.23 -3.76
CA PRO A 113 1.38 -19.57 -4.28
C PRO A 113 2.48 -20.50 -3.75
N GLU A 114 2.17 -21.79 -3.65
CA GLU A 114 3.09 -22.84 -3.14
C GLU A 114 4.36 -23.02 -3.99
N ASN A 115 4.47 -22.33 -5.13
CA ASN A 115 5.60 -22.41 -6.06
C ASN A 115 6.75 -21.45 -5.72
N LEU A 116 6.70 -20.75 -4.59
CA LEU A 116 7.86 -20.07 -4.03
C LEU A 116 8.81 -21.12 -3.45
N HIS A 117 10.12 -20.97 -3.69
CA HIS A 117 11.10 -22.01 -3.38
C HIS A 117 11.49 -22.06 -1.90
N GLY A 118 10.82 -21.29 -1.04
CA GLY A 118 10.99 -21.28 0.42
C GLY A 118 12.12 -20.37 0.91
N ASN A 119 12.93 -19.84 -0.01
CA ASN A 119 14.05 -18.95 0.29
C ASN A 119 13.68 -17.47 0.11
N GLU A 120 12.44 -17.15 -0.28
CA GLU A 120 12.01 -15.78 -0.51
C GLU A 120 11.60 -15.08 0.79
N LEU A 121 12.31 -14.01 1.14
CA LEU A 121 11.87 -13.10 2.19
C LEU A 121 10.90 -12.04 1.66
N ILE A 122 9.71 -11.97 2.25
CA ILE A 122 8.67 -10.99 1.89
C ILE A 122 8.45 -10.05 3.08
N LEU A 123 8.73 -8.76 2.87
CA LEU A 123 8.61 -7.72 3.89
C LEU A 123 7.67 -6.61 3.41
N LEU A 124 6.89 -6.05 4.34
CA LEU A 124 5.98 -4.93 4.06
C LEU A 124 6.34 -3.73 4.92
N SER A 125 6.10 -2.53 4.39
CA SER A 125 6.10 -1.28 5.15
C SER A 125 4.75 -0.59 5.03
N GLU A 126 4.39 0.19 6.06
CA GLU A 126 3.14 0.94 6.06
C GLU A 126 3.05 1.97 4.93
N THR A 127 4.21 2.47 4.47
CA THR A 127 4.31 3.46 3.40
C THR A 127 4.42 2.85 2.01
N GLY A 128 4.70 1.54 1.92
CA GLY A 128 5.06 0.87 0.67
C GLY A 128 6.48 1.18 0.17
N TYR A 129 7.27 1.96 0.90
CA TYR A 129 8.67 2.27 0.59
C TYR A 129 9.63 1.48 1.50
N SER A 130 10.81 1.15 0.98
CA SER A 130 11.90 0.58 1.77
C SER A 130 12.37 1.55 2.86
N ASN A 131 12.79 1.02 4.00
CA ASN A 131 13.33 1.77 5.14
C ASN A 131 14.50 1.00 5.79
N SER A 132 15.19 1.62 6.75
CA SER A 132 16.38 1.02 7.39
C SER A 132 16.09 -0.31 8.08
N GLN A 133 14.92 -0.45 8.72
CA GLN A 133 14.55 -1.71 9.38
C GLN A 133 14.39 -2.85 8.36
N LEU A 134 13.72 -2.58 7.24
CA LEU A 134 13.55 -3.58 6.18
C LEU A 134 14.88 -3.92 5.51
N ALA A 135 15.75 -2.92 5.31
CA ALA A 135 17.08 -3.13 4.76
C ALA A 135 17.93 -4.03 5.68
N LEU A 136 17.89 -3.82 7.00
CA LEU A 136 18.59 -4.67 7.96
C LEU A 136 18.07 -6.11 7.95
N ARG A 137 16.74 -6.29 7.92
CA ARG A 137 16.13 -7.64 7.81
C ARG A 137 16.51 -8.34 6.52
N TRP A 138 16.57 -7.61 5.40
CA TRP A 138 17.06 -8.14 4.14
C TRP A 138 18.53 -8.55 4.23
N LEU A 139 19.39 -7.75 4.88
CA LEU A 139 20.81 -8.06 5.03
C LEU A 139 21.05 -9.34 5.85
N GLN A 140 20.32 -9.51 6.95
CA GLN A 140 20.37 -10.74 7.77
C GLN A 140 20.06 -11.97 6.91
N HIS A 141 18.97 -11.90 6.14
CA HIS A 141 18.57 -12.97 5.24
C HIS A 141 19.55 -13.20 4.09
N PHE A 142 20.17 -12.15 3.55
CA PHE A 142 21.23 -12.25 2.56
C PHE A 142 22.42 -13.04 3.12
N ILE A 143 22.90 -12.68 4.30
CA ILE A 143 24.02 -13.35 4.99
C ILE A 143 23.74 -14.85 5.19
N GLU A 144 22.52 -15.20 5.61
CA GLU A 144 22.09 -16.59 5.79
C GLU A 144 22.14 -17.40 4.50
N LEU A 145 21.79 -16.79 3.36
CA LEU A 145 21.69 -17.48 2.06
C LEU A 145 22.97 -17.45 1.22
N THR A 146 23.88 -16.50 1.44
CA THR A 146 25.07 -16.32 0.59
C THR A 146 26.40 -16.70 1.25
N ALA A 147 26.36 -17.33 2.42
CA ALA A 147 27.54 -17.85 3.10
C ALA A 147 28.38 -18.79 2.20
N PRO A 148 29.71 -18.86 2.40
CA PRO A 148 30.48 -18.31 3.52
C PRO A 148 30.92 -16.85 3.32
N HIS A 149 30.94 -16.10 4.42
CA HIS A 149 31.56 -14.79 4.51
C HIS A 149 32.63 -14.87 5.60
N ASP A 150 33.90 -14.85 5.20
CA ASP A 150 35.03 -15.01 6.11
C ASP A 150 36.14 -13.99 5.82
N GLN A 151 37.08 -13.88 6.76
CA GLN A 151 38.18 -12.93 6.67
C GLN A 151 39.13 -13.21 5.48
N GLY A 152 39.24 -14.47 5.04
CA GLY A 152 40.08 -14.87 3.92
C GLY A 152 39.46 -14.60 2.55
N ASN A 153 38.13 -14.55 2.48
CA ASN A 153 37.36 -14.28 1.28
C ASN A 153 36.20 -13.30 1.56
N PRO A 154 36.51 -12.01 1.78
CA PRO A 154 35.48 -11.02 2.08
C PRO A 154 34.54 -10.82 0.89
N THR A 155 33.27 -10.64 1.17
CA THR A 155 32.25 -10.42 0.14
C THR A 155 32.08 -8.93 -0.15
N LEU A 156 32.20 -8.52 -1.41
CA LEU A 156 31.94 -7.15 -1.83
C LEU A 156 30.46 -6.96 -2.17
N LEU A 157 29.76 -6.12 -1.42
CA LEU A 157 28.36 -5.79 -1.65
C LEU A 157 28.22 -4.39 -2.23
N LEU A 158 27.71 -4.33 -3.47
CA LEU A 158 27.49 -3.09 -4.23
C LEU A 158 26.06 -2.59 -4.03
N LEU A 159 25.88 -1.36 -3.54
CA LEU A 159 24.58 -0.78 -3.23
C LEU A 159 24.41 0.61 -3.84
N ASP A 160 23.17 1.05 -4.00
CA ASP A 160 22.91 2.46 -4.25
C ASP A 160 23.14 3.29 -2.96
N SER A 161 23.24 4.61 -3.10
CA SER A 161 23.50 5.49 -1.96
C SER A 161 22.24 5.83 -1.14
N HIS A 162 21.19 4.99 -1.15
CA HIS A 162 19.94 5.27 -0.46
C HIS A 162 20.12 5.30 1.07
N ILE A 163 19.35 6.16 1.74
CA ILE A 163 19.54 6.47 3.17
C ILE A 163 19.29 5.25 4.09
N SER A 164 18.51 4.27 3.63
CA SER A 164 18.22 3.05 4.38
C SER A 164 19.45 2.18 4.62
N HIS A 165 20.48 2.28 3.76
CA HIS A 165 21.71 1.49 3.86
C HIS A 165 22.77 2.13 4.77
N ARG A 166 22.45 3.28 5.39
CA ARG A 166 23.39 4.07 6.21
C ARG A 166 23.11 4.01 7.71
N SER A 167 22.23 3.12 8.16
CA SER A 167 22.00 2.92 9.60
C SER A 167 23.19 2.21 10.24
N ASP A 168 23.54 2.62 11.45
CA ASP A 168 24.68 2.06 12.20
C ASP A 168 24.58 0.54 12.32
N ASP A 169 23.40 0.00 12.66
CA ASP A 169 23.16 -1.46 12.76
C ASP A 169 23.47 -2.21 11.45
N PHE A 170 23.21 -1.57 10.30
CA PHE A 170 23.48 -2.19 8.99
C PHE A 170 24.99 -2.26 8.75
N LEU A 171 25.72 -1.18 9.07
CA LEU A 171 27.16 -1.10 8.92
C LEU A 171 27.88 -2.07 9.86
N ILE A 172 27.46 -2.12 11.13
CA ILE A 172 27.99 -3.03 12.15
C ILE A 172 27.82 -4.47 11.69
N LEU A 173 26.60 -4.86 11.27
CA LEU A 173 26.33 -6.22 10.83
C LEU A 173 27.17 -6.62 9.60
N THR A 174 27.36 -5.72 8.63
CA THR A 174 28.24 -6.04 7.49
C THR A 174 29.70 -6.23 7.91
N ALA A 175 30.20 -5.45 8.87
CA ALA A 175 31.56 -5.57 9.36
C ALA A 175 31.78 -6.88 10.13
N GLU A 176 30.82 -7.28 10.97
CA GLU A 176 30.85 -8.55 11.71
C GLU A 176 30.91 -9.78 10.79
N HIS A 177 30.33 -9.67 9.60
CA HIS A 177 30.29 -10.75 8.61
C HIS A 177 31.30 -10.57 7.45
N TYR A 178 32.34 -9.74 7.60
CA TYR A 178 33.37 -9.53 6.56
C TYR A 178 32.80 -9.12 5.18
N ILE A 179 31.68 -8.40 5.19
CA ILE A 179 31.05 -7.83 3.99
C ILE A 179 31.56 -6.40 3.81
N ILE A 180 32.23 -6.16 2.68
CA ILE A 180 32.70 -4.83 2.30
C ILE A 180 31.58 -4.12 1.55
N LEU A 181 31.12 -3.00 2.08
CA LEU A 181 30.11 -2.17 1.42
C LEU A 181 30.75 -1.16 0.46
N LEU A 182 30.26 -1.13 -0.78
CA LEU A 182 30.59 -0.08 -1.74
C LEU A 182 29.31 0.53 -2.31
N ALA A 183 29.05 1.79 -1.92
CA ALA A 183 27.92 2.56 -2.44
C ALA A 183 28.30 3.29 -3.73
N PHE A 184 27.45 3.20 -4.75
CA PHE A 184 27.63 3.97 -5.98
C PHE A 184 27.45 5.47 -5.72
N PRO A 185 28.18 6.34 -6.45
CA PRO A 185 27.92 7.78 -6.40
C PRO A 185 26.49 8.10 -6.84
N SER A 186 25.93 9.17 -6.25
CA SER A 186 24.56 9.60 -6.57
C SER A 186 24.40 9.83 -8.08
N HIS A 187 23.22 9.50 -8.59
CA HIS A 187 22.84 9.64 -10.00
C HIS A 187 23.64 8.79 -10.99
N LEU A 188 24.55 7.92 -10.56
CA LEU A 188 25.34 7.05 -11.47
C LEU A 188 24.84 5.61 -11.57
N THR A 189 23.69 5.28 -10.96
CA THR A 189 23.06 3.96 -11.03
C THR A 189 22.91 3.46 -12.47
N HIS A 190 22.40 4.29 -13.38
CA HIS A 190 22.23 3.95 -14.80
C HIS A 190 23.55 3.70 -15.58
N VAL A 191 24.70 4.01 -14.97
CA VAL A 191 26.04 3.80 -15.55
C VAL A 191 26.71 2.58 -14.93
N LEU A 192 26.75 2.55 -13.60
CA LEU A 192 27.61 1.66 -12.80
C LEU A 192 26.85 0.49 -12.15
N GLN A 193 25.53 0.57 -11.98
CA GLN A 193 24.77 -0.45 -11.27
C GLN A 193 24.37 -1.58 -12.23
N PRO A 194 24.90 -2.82 -12.06
CA PRO A 194 24.60 -3.92 -12.98
C PRO A 194 23.10 -4.22 -13.11
N LEU A 195 22.36 -4.09 -12.00
CA LEU A 195 20.92 -4.30 -12.00
C LEU A 195 20.21 -3.38 -13.01
N ASP A 196 20.53 -2.09 -13.00
CA ASP A 196 19.92 -1.10 -13.90
C ASP A 196 20.45 -1.19 -15.33
N VAL A 197 21.74 -1.47 -15.49
CA VAL A 197 22.41 -1.53 -16.79
C VAL A 197 21.98 -2.76 -17.60
N GLY A 198 21.81 -3.91 -16.95
CA GLY A 198 21.69 -5.19 -17.66
C GLY A 198 20.53 -6.08 -17.23
N ILE A 199 20.04 -6.00 -15.99
CA ILE A 199 19.10 -6.99 -15.44
C ILE A 199 17.65 -6.51 -15.50
N PHE A 200 17.37 -5.24 -15.20
CA PHE A 200 15.98 -4.76 -15.15
C PHE A 200 15.31 -4.70 -16.52
N GLN A 201 16.07 -4.57 -17.61
CA GLN A 201 15.52 -4.62 -18.96
C GLN A 201 14.93 -6.01 -19.31
N PRO A 202 15.68 -7.13 -19.19
CA PRO A 202 15.11 -8.45 -19.39
C PRO A 202 14.05 -8.81 -18.34
N TYR A 203 14.20 -8.35 -17.09
CA TYR A 203 13.16 -8.56 -16.07
C TYR A 203 11.82 -7.94 -16.48
N LYS A 204 11.83 -6.66 -16.91
CA LYS A 204 10.64 -5.95 -17.42
C LYS A 204 10.07 -6.63 -18.67
N HIS A 205 10.92 -7.19 -19.53
CA HIS A 205 10.47 -7.96 -20.69
C HIS A 205 9.68 -9.20 -20.25
N TRP A 206 10.23 -10.02 -19.35
CA TRP A 206 9.54 -11.23 -18.89
C TRP A 206 8.28 -10.94 -18.09
N HIS A 207 8.27 -9.88 -17.30
CA HIS A 207 7.05 -9.39 -16.66
C HIS A 207 5.98 -8.99 -17.69
N LYS A 208 6.37 -8.25 -18.75
CA LYS A 208 5.44 -7.94 -19.84
C LYS A 208 4.91 -9.21 -20.52
N GLN A 209 5.74 -10.24 -20.71
CA GLN A 209 5.28 -11.52 -21.27
C GLN A 209 4.29 -12.25 -20.36
N ALA A 210 4.51 -12.21 -19.05
CA ALA A 210 3.59 -12.79 -18.07
C ALA A 210 2.22 -12.09 -18.11
N VAL A 211 2.21 -10.76 -18.14
CA VAL A 211 1.00 -9.95 -18.31
C VAL A 211 0.27 -10.30 -19.62
N LEU A 212 0.98 -10.39 -20.75
CA LEU A 212 0.38 -10.73 -22.05
C LEU A 212 -0.17 -12.16 -22.08
N ARG A 213 0.45 -13.11 -21.35
CA ARG A 213 -0.06 -14.48 -21.23
C ARG A 213 -1.39 -14.49 -20.46
N ALA A 214 -1.43 -13.84 -19.29
CA ALA A 214 -2.65 -13.76 -18.48
C ALA A 214 -3.82 -13.15 -19.27
N ILE A 215 -3.58 -12.06 -20.02
CA ILE A 215 -4.61 -11.42 -20.87
C ILE A 215 -5.16 -12.39 -21.93
N ARG A 216 -4.31 -13.24 -22.52
CA ARG A 216 -4.74 -14.24 -23.53
C ARG A 216 -5.55 -15.37 -22.91
N GLU A 217 -5.32 -15.67 -21.64
CA GLU A 217 -6.03 -16.69 -20.85
C GLU A 217 -7.35 -16.16 -20.24
N VAL A 218 -7.83 -14.98 -20.68
CA VAL A 218 -9.10 -14.33 -20.30
C VAL A 218 -9.08 -13.69 -18.89
N ASP A 219 -7.90 -13.54 -18.27
CA ASP A 219 -7.76 -12.67 -17.10
C ASP A 219 -7.80 -11.19 -17.53
N ILE A 220 -8.87 -10.49 -17.17
CA ILE A 220 -9.08 -9.07 -17.51
C ILE A 220 -8.08 -8.17 -16.74
N THR A 221 -7.49 -8.66 -15.63
CA THR A 221 -6.59 -7.88 -14.77
C THR A 221 -5.40 -8.70 -14.26
N TYR A 222 -4.18 -8.17 -14.42
CA TYR A 222 -2.96 -8.72 -13.82
C TYR A 222 -2.71 -8.08 -12.45
N ASN A 223 -2.91 -8.85 -11.37
CA ASN A 223 -2.85 -8.37 -9.98
C ASN A 223 -1.66 -8.97 -9.21
N LEU A 224 -1.49 -8.60 -7.94
CA LEU A 224 -0.38 -9.05 -7.09
C LEU A 224 -0.30 -10.59 -6.95
N PRO A 225 -1.40 -11.34 -6.73
CA PRO A 225 -1.39 -12.81 -6.75
C PRO A 225 -0.82 -13.41 -8.04
N LEU A 226 -1.26 -12.91 -9.21
CA LEU A 226 -0.77 -13.39 -10.50
C LEU A 226 0.72 -13.05 -10.69
N PHE A 227 1.14 -11.86 -10.24
CA PHE A 227 2.56 -11.49 -10.20
C PHE A 227 3.38 -12.45 -9.33
N MET A 228 2.90 -12.78 -8.12
CA MET A 228 3.58 -13.71 -7.20
C MET A 228 3.64 -15.13 -7.78
N ARG A 229 2.57 -15.60 -8.44
CA ARG A 229 2.54 -16.87 -9.18
C ARG A 229 3.61 -16.92 -10.25
N ASP A 230 3.75 -15.86 -11.02
CA ASP A 230 4.68 -15.84 -12.16
C ASP A 230 6.12 -15.49 -11.74
N LEU A 231 6.33 -15.07 -10.48
CA LEU A 231 7.59 -14.51 -9.98
C LEU A 231 8.78 -15.46 -10.20
N SER A 232 8.66 -16.73 -9.79
CA SER A 232 9.72 -17.73 -9.93
C SER A 232 10.15 -17.88 -11.40
N GLN A 233 9.18 -18.05 -12.31
CA GLN A 233 9.45 -18.18 -13.74
C GLN A 233 10.07 -16.90 -14.34
N MET A 234 9.62 -15.71 -13.91
CA MET A 234 10.23 -14.45 -14.35
C MET A 234 11.69 -14.34 -13.88
N ARG A 235 11.98 -14.75 -12.65
CA ARG A 235 13.34 -14.74 -12.09
C ARG A 235 14.24 -15.73 -12.83
N GLU A 236 13.84 -16.99 -12.98
CA GLU A 236 14.61 -18.02 -13.71
C GLU A 236 14.98 -17.59 -15.13
N ARG A 237 14.04 -16.95 -15.85
CA ARG A 237 14.28 -16.51 -17.22
C ARG A 237 15.17 -15.28 -17.32
N THR A 238 15.22 -14.47 -16.24
CA THR A 238 16.00 -13.23 -16.19
C THR A 238 17.42 -13.48 -15.68
N PHE A 239 17.54 -14.10 -14.51
CA PHE A 239 18.78 -14.25 -13.75
C PHE A 239 19.58 -15.48 -14.21
N LYS A 240 19.88 -15.53 -15.51
CA LYS A 240 20.82 -16.49 -16.08
C LYS A 240 22.25 -16.00 -15.86
N ASP A 241 23.20 -16.91 -15.71
CA ASP A 241 24.63 -16.60 -15.55
C ASP A 241 25.13 -15.65 -16.63
N SER A 242 24.77 -15.89 -17.89
CA SER A 242 25.13 -15.04 -19.03
C SER A 242 24.58 -13.61 -18.88
N THR A 243 23.36 -13.46 -18.36
CA THR A 243 22.73 -12.14 -18.15
C THR A 243 23.45 -11.40 -17.02
N ILE A 244 23.76 -12.09 -15.93
CA ILE A 244 24.47 -11.54 -14.76
C ILE A 244 25.88 -11.10 -15.17
N GLN A 245 26.66 -11.99 -15.77
CA GLN A 245 28.02 -11.68 -16.24
C GLN A 245 28.02 -10.51 -17.24
N SER A 246 27.11 -10.51 -18.21
CA SER A 246 26.97 -9.41 -19.18
C SER A 246 26.60 -8.08 -18.49
N ALA A 247 25.75 -8.11 -17.46
CA ALA A 247 25.37 -6.91 -16.72
C ALA A 247 26.57 -6.29 -15.98
N PHE A 248 27.38 -7.11 -15.32
CA PHE A 248 28.60 -6.66 -14.64
C PHE A 248 29.65 -6.13 -15.63
N GLN A 249 29.83 -6.80 -16.77
CA GLN A 249 30.73 -6.36 -17.82
C GLN A 249 30.29 -5.02 -18.42
N LYS A 250 29.01 -4.88 -18.77
CA LYS A 250 28.45 -3.64 -19.31
C LYS A 250 28.51 -2.50 -18.31
N ALA A 251 28.44 -2.77 -17.01
CA ALA A 251 28.59 -1.77 -15.96
C ALA A 251 30.06 -1.36 -15.73
N GLY A 252 31.02 -2.07 -16.32
CA GLY A 252 32.45 -1.86 -16.09
C GLY A 252 32.92 -2.28 -14.70
N ILE A 253 32.12 -3.10 -14.00
CA ILE A 253 32.43 -3.59 -12.66
C ILE A 253 33.31 -4.84 -12.74
N TRP A 254 32.99 -5.76 -13.65
CA TRP A 254 33.80 -6.95 -13.88
C TRP A 254 33.77 -7.41 -15.35
N PRO A 255 34.93 -7.44 -16.04
CA PRO A 255 36.22 -6.91 -15.62
C PRO A 255 36.16 -5.40 -15.33
N ILE A 256 36.99 -4.91 -14.40
CA ILE A 256 37.02 -3.50 -14.02
C ILE A 256 37.43 -2.66 -15.23
N SER A 257 36.58 -1.70 -15.62
CA SER A 257 36.83 -0.84 -16.78
C SER A 257 36.22 0.55 -16.61
N CYS A 258 37.08 1.52 -16.33
CA CYS A 258 36.69 2.93 -16.24
C CYS A 258 36.19 3.49 -17.58
N ASN A 259 36.76 3.02 -18.70
CA ASN A 259 36.38 3.47 -20.03
C ASN A 259 34.90 3.22 -20.32
N THR A 260 34.39 2.06 -19.89
CA THR A 260 32.97 1.70 -20.04
C THR A 260 32.04 2.71 -19.37
N ALA A 261 32.41 3.16 -18.17
CA ALA A 261 31.64 4.17 -17.44
C ALA A 261 31.77 5.56 -18.10
N LEU A 262 32.99 5.94 -18.52
CA LEU A 262 33.26 7.24 -19.16
C LEU A 262 32.55 7.37 -20.51
N ASP A 263 32.53 6.32 -21.32
CA ASP A 263 31.87 6.35 -22.65
C ASP A 263 30.35 6.45 -22.52
N LYS A 264 29.76 5.77 -21.52
CA LYS A 264 28.34 5.95 -21.17
C LYS A 264 28.05 7.38 -20.74
N LEU A 265 28.87 7.94 -19.83
CA LEU A 265 28.72 9.32 -19.37
C LEU A 265 28.81 10.31 -20.53
N ARG A 266 29.76 10.14 -21.45
CA ARG A 266 29.85 10.94 -22.68
C ARG A 266 28.57 10.83 -23.50
N THR A 267 28.06 9.61 -23.71
CA THR A 267 26.83 9.37 -24.49
C THR A 267 25.63 10.06 -23.86
N TYR A 268 25.45 9.97 -22.54
CA TYR A 268 24.33 10.61 -21.83
C TYR A 268 24.47 12.13 -21.68
N SER A 269 25.70 12.65 -21.79
CA SER A 269 25.99 14.09 -21.71
C SER A 269 25.80 14.80 -23.05
N GLN A 270 25.71 14.06 -24.16
CA GLN A 270 25.41 14.67 -25.44
C GLN A 270 23.97 15.20 -25.41
N PRO A 271 23.74 16.48 -25.77
CA PRO A 271 22.39 16.99 -25.90
C PRO A 271 21.66 16.13 -26.92
N THR A 272 20.56 15.50 -26.49
CA THR A 272 19.64 14.82 -27.40
C THR A 272 19.34 15.78 -28.52
N GLN A 273 19.87 15.52 -29.72
CA GLN A 273 19.44 16.28 -30.89
C GLN A 273 17.93 16.15 -30.94
N PRO A 274 17.17 17.24 -31.09
CA PRO A 274 15.74 17.13 -31.29
C PRO A 274 15.57 16.30 -32.55
N THR A 275 15.24 15.02 -32.37
CA THR A 275 14.74 14.20 -33.46
C THR A 275 13.59 15.01 -34.00
N GLN A 276 13.73 15.50 -35.25
CA GLN A 276 12.60 16.09 -35.93
C GLN A 276 11.43 15.14 -35.71
N PRO A 277 10.23 15.63 -35.35
CA PRO A 277 9.08 14.78 -35.30
C PRO A 277 8.90 14.25 -36.72
N THR A 278 9.44 13.06 -37.00
CA THR A 278 8.89 12.18 -38.02
C THR A 278 7.50 11.95 -37.50
N THR A 279 6.57 12.78 -37.97
CA THR A 279 5.14 12.52 -37.90
C THR A 279 5.03 11.04 -38.23
N PRO A 280 4.58 10.18 -37.30
CA PRO A 280 4.20 8.84 -37.73
C PRO A 280 3.11 9.09 -38.75
N THR A 281 3.44 8.91 -40.03
CA THR A 281 2.43 8.90 -41.07
C THR A 281 1.52 7.77 -40.67
N LEU A 282 0.39 8.12 -40.03
CA LEU A 282 -0.70 7.19 -39.85
C LEU A 282 -0.91 6.58 -41.24
N PRO A 283 -0.92 5.25 -41.39
CA PRO A 283 -1.32 4.66 -42.64
C PRO A 283 -2.62 5.33 -43.03
N GLN A 284 -2.67 5.99 -44.20
CA GLN A 284 -3.90 6.59 -44.70
C GLN A 284 -5.00 5.53 -44.57
N ALA A 285 -6.18 5.89 -44.08
CA ALA A 285 -7.30 4.98 -44.07
C ALA A 285 -7.68 4.69 -45.55
N ILE A 286 -7.16 3.61 -46.13
CA ILE A 286 -7.28 3.30 -47.56
C ILE A 286 -8.65 2.67 -47.90
N THR A 287 -9.57 2.55 -46.94
CA THR A 287 -10.92 2.05 -47.22
C THR A 287 -11.97 2.95 -46.60
N PRO A 288 -12.93 3.48 -47.38
CA PRO A 288 -14.09 4.16 -46.82
C PRO A 288 -14.82 3.19 -45.88
N ILE A 289 -15.35 3.72 -44.78
CA ILE A 289 -16.13 2.93 -43.81
C ILE A 289 -17.31 2.33 -44.59
N PRO A 290 -17.43 1.00 -44.70
CA PRO A 290 -18.53 0.39 -45.44
C PRO A 290 -19.86 0.70 -44.73
N THR A 291 -20.83 1.23 -45.46
CA THR A 291 -22.18 1.53 -44.95
C THR A 291 -23.17 0.40 -45.18
N THR A 292 -22.74 -0.68 -45.82
CA THR A 292 -23.54 -1.87 -46.16
C THR A 292 -22.79 -3.15 -45.84
N ILE A 293 -23.52 -4.21 -45.47
CA ILE A 293 -22.96 -5.54 -45.14
C ILE A 293 -22.15 -6.11 -46.32
N GLN A 294 -22.64 -5.95 -47.55
CA GLN A 294 -21.93 -6.35 -48.76
C GLN A 294 -20.59 -5.60 -48.94
N GLY A 295 -20.53 -4.33 -48.52
CA GLY A 295 -19.29 -3.55 -48.52
C GLY A 295 -18.29 -4.03 -47.46
N VAL A 296 -18.77 -4.58 -46.34
CA VAL A 296 -17.90 -5.21 -45.32
C VAL A 296 -17.25 -6.47 -45.88
N GLU A 297 -18.01 -7.34 -46.55
CA GLU A 297 -17.48 -8.58 -47.14
C GLU A 297 -16.46 -8.31 -48.25
N GLN A 298 -16.77 -7.38 -49.16
CA GLN A 298 -15.85 -6.95 -50.21
C GLN A 298 -14.59 -6.30 -49.63
N GLY A 299 -14.75 -5.47 -48.59
CA GLY A 299 -13.63 -4.87 -47.86
C GLY A 299 -12.75 -5.93 -47.20
N LEU A 300 -13.35 -6.95 -46.58
CA LEU A 300 -12.63 -8.05 -45.94
C LEU A 300 -11.80 -8.86 -46.95
N GLN A 301 -12.35 -9.09 -48.14
CA GLN A 301 -11.69 -9.85 -49.19
C GLN A 301 -10.52 -9.07 -49.81
N GLN A 302 -10.70 -7.77 -50.08
CA GLN A 302 -9.61 -6.88 -50.47
C GLN A 302 -8.52 -6.79 -49.39
N TRP A 303 -8.90 -6.83 -48.11
CA TRP A 303 -7.96 -6.81 -46.99
C TRP A 303 -7.11 -8.10 -46.95
N LYS A 304 -7.75 -9.27 -47.12
CA LYS A 304 -7.04 -10.57 -47.19
C LYS A 304 -5.99 -10.62 -48.31
N GLU A 305 -6.26 -9.99 -49.45
CA GLU A 305 -5.32 -9.94 -50.58
C GLU A 305 -4.17 -8.95 -50.35
N ARG A 306 -4.43 -7.83 -49.67
CA ARG A 306 -3.45 -6.74 -49.46
C ARG A 306 -2.52 -6.96 -48.26
N VAL A 307 -3.00 -7.61 -47.20
CA VAL A 307 -2.21 -7.88 -45.98
C VAL A 307 -0.87 -8.58 -46.25
N PRO A 308 -0.81 -9.64 -47.10
CA PRO A 308 0.46 -10.25 -47.46
C PRO A 308 1.43 -9.26 -48.11
N GLN A 309 0.94 -8.31 -48.91
CA GLN A 309 1.76 -7.33 -49.62
C GLN A 309 2.36 -6.27 -48.69
N ALA A 310 1.75 -6.01 -47.53
CA ALA A 310 2.26 -5.05 -46.55
C ALA A 310 3.42 -5.59 -45.68
N PHE A 311 3.65 -6.91 -45.68
CA PHE A 311 4.74 -7.52 -44.92
C PHE A 311 6.06 -7.55 -45.70
N SER A 312 7.18 -7.39 -44.98
CA SER A 312 8.53 -7.65 -45.50
C SER A 312 8.70 -9.11 -45.89
N SER A 313 9.65 -9.41 -46.79
CA SER A 313 9.81 -10.76 -47.38
C SER A 313 9.86 -11.90 -46.34
N PRO A 314 10.62 -11.79 -45.23
CA PRO A 314 10.66 -12.85 -44.21
C PRO A 314 9.31 -13.04 -43.48
N SER A 315 8.61 -11.94 -43.18
CA SER A 315 7.31 -11.97 -42.51
C SER A 315 6.18 -12.45 -43.42
N ARG A 316 6.27 -12.18 -44.72
CA ARG A 316 5.33 -12.67 -45.75
C ARG A 316 5.43 -14.19 -45.91
N GLN A 317 6.64 -14.75 -45.84
CA GLN A 317 6.86 -16.20 -45.88
C GLN A 317 6.20 -16.90 -44.68
N SER A 318 6.42 -16.37 -43.46
CA SER A 318 5.81 -16.88 -42.23
C SER A 318 4.29 -16.74 -42.17
N TYR A 319 3.73 -15.72 -42.84
CA TYR A 319 2.28 -15.56 -42.95
C TYR A 319 1.65 -16.63 -43.86
N ARG A 320 2.29 -16.94 -44.99
CA ARG A 320 1.80 -17.95 -45.94
C ARG A 320 1.89 -19.39 -45.41
N THR A 321 2.84 -19.68 -44.53
CA THR A 321 3.06 -21.03 -43.99
C THR A 321 2.19 -21.36 -42.77
N ARG A 322 1.34 -20.45 -42.30
CA ARG A 322 0.37 -20.75 -41.23
C ARG A 322 -0.84 -21.50 -41.81
N PRO A 323 -1.17 -22.70 -41.31
CA PRO A 323 -2.38 -23.39 -41.73
C PRO A 323 -3.61 -22.60 -41.28
N THR A 324 -4.56 -22.41 -42.20
CA THR A 324 -5.80 -21.66 -42.03
C THR A 324 -6.79 -22.44 -41.16
N GLY A 325 -6.45 -22.66 -39.89
CA GLY A 325 -7.33 -23.27 -38.89
C GLY A 325 -8.14 -22.21 -38.15
N CYS A 326 -9.04 -21.51 -38.85
CA CYS A 326 -10.05 -20.66 -38.20
C CYS A 326 -11.24 -20.37 -39.15
N SER A 327 -11.76 -21.42 -39.80
CA SER A 327 -12.94 -21.34 -40.66
C SER A 327 -14.21 -21.95 -40.02
N ALA A 328 -14.15 -22.37 -38.75
CA ALA A 328 -15.23 -23.14 -38.11
C ALA A 328 -15.67 -22.59 -36.74
N ALA A 329 -15.56 -21.28 -36.52
CA ALA A 329 -16.06 -20.64 -35.30
C ALA A 329 -16.93 -19.40 -35.62
N GLY A 330 -17.57 -19.39 -36.79
CA GLY A 330 -18.42 -18.30 -37.27
C GLY A 330 -19.92 -18.57 -37.25
N GLN A 331 -20.35 -19.73 -36.74
CA GLN A 331 -21.76 -20.09 -36.58
C GLN A 331 -21.98 -20.53 -35.15
N GLU A 332 -22.19 -19.56 -34.26
CA GLU A 332 -22.88 -19.68 -32.96
C GLU A 332 -22.62 -18.40 -32.17
N LEU A 333 -23.12 -17.26 -32.65
CA LEU A 333 -23.42 -16.05 -31.86
C LEU A 333 -24.37 -15.17 -32.69
N GLU A 334 -25.53 -15.71 -33.07
CA GLU A 334 -26.72 -14.91 -33.36
C GLU A 334 -27.47 -14.73 -32.04
N GLU A 335 -27.09 -13.71 -31.25
CA GLU A 335 -28.03 -12.92 -30.44
C GLU A 335 -27.28 -11.74 -29.80
N GLU A 336 -27.86 -10.55 -29.98
CA GLU A 336 -27.47 -9.26 -29.38
C GLU A 336 -26.15 -8.60 -29.83
N ALA A 337 -26.18 -7.92 -30.99
CA ALA A 337 -25.23 -6.84 -31.27
C ALA A 337 -25.90 -5.64 -31.96
N GLY A 338 -26.73 -4.92 -31.20
CA GLY A 338 -26.93 -3.49 -31.42
C GLY A 338 -25.64 -2.76 -31.03
N GLY A 339 -24.98 -2.12 -32.02
CA GLY A 339 -23.72 -1.41 -31.80
C GLY A 339 -23.81 -0.26 -30.78
N PRO A 340 -22.69 0.14 -30.15
CA PRO A 340 -22.68 1.12 -29.07
C PRO A 340 -23.06 2.52 -29.59
N GLY A 341 -24.26 2.98 -29.22
CA GLY A 341 -24.77 4.29 -29.60
C GLY A 341 -23.96 5.48 -29.04
N PRO A 342 -24.28 6.72 -29.47
CA PRO A 342 -23.59 7.95 -29.07
C PRO A 342 -23.42 8.14 -27.54
N ALA A 343 -24.35 7.57 -26.75
CA ALA A 343 -24.32 7.58 -25.29
C ALA A 343 -23.09 6.88 -24.69
N LEU A 344 -22.62 5.77 -25.27
CA LEU A 344 -21.43 5.04 -24.77
C LEU A 344 -20.13 5.80 -25.03
N LYS A 345 -20.05 6.58 -26.12
CA LYS A 345 -18.91 7.47 -26.39
C LYS A 345 -18.90 8.68 -25.47
N LEU A 346 -20.07 9.24 -25.14
CA LEU A 346 -20.19 10.32 -24.16
C LEU A 346 -19.80 9.84 -22.75
N ALA A 347 -20.30 8.67 -22.33
CA ALA A 347 -19.97 8.07 -21.04
C ALA A 347 -18.46 7.77 -20.90
N ALA A 348 -17.81 7.29 -21.96
CA ALA A 348 -16.36 7.07 -21.97
C ALA A 348 -15.55 8.38 -21.88
N ALA A 349 -16.04 9.47 -22.48
CA ALA A 349 -15.41 10.79 -22.40
C ALA A 349 -15.56 11.41 -21.00
N GLU A 350 -16.72 11.27 -20.37
CA GLU A 350 -16.97 11.71 -19.00
C GLU A 350 -16.14 10.91 -17.98
N ALA A 351 -16.05 9.59 -18.15
CA ALA A 351 -15.21 8.73 -17.33
C ALA A 351 -13.72 9.13 -17.40
N ARG A 352 -13.22 9.52 -18.59
CA ARG A 352 -11.85 10.03 -18.77
C ARG A 352 -11.65 11.38 -18.06
N LYS A 353 -12.61 12.31 -18.14
CA LYS A 353 -12.56 13.59 -17.44
C LYS A 353 -12.55 13.41 -15.92
N LEU A 354 -13.40 12.50 -15.41
CA LEU A 354 -13.46 12.16 -13.99
C LEU A 354 -12.14 11.56 -13.49
N SER A 355 -11.55 10.63 -14.26
CA SER A 355 -10.25 10.02 -13.95
C SER A 355 -9.12 11.05 -13.91
N GLN A 356 -9.10 11.99 -14.87
CA GLN A 356 -8.11 13.08 -14.88
C GLN A 356 -8.28 14.03 -13.68
N ALA A 357 -9.52 14.35 -13.30
CA ALA A 357 -9.81 15.17 -12.12
C ALA A 357 -9.35 14.48 -10.83
N GLN A 358 -9.64 13.19 -10.67
CA GLN A 358 -9.18 12.39 -9.52
C GLN A 358 -7.65 12.32 -9.44
N ASN A 359 -6.96 12.17 -10.58
CA ASN A 359 -5.50 12.15 -10.62
C ASN A 359 -4.89 13.52 -10.24
N ARG A 360 -5.53 14.63 -10.63
CA ARG A 360 -5.12 15.99 -10.20
C ARG A 360 -5.33 16.19 -8.71
N ALA A 361 -6.47 15.79 -8.17
CA ALA A 361 -6.76 15.86 -6.74
C ALA A 361 -5.76 15.02 -5.91
N ARG A 362 -5.42 13.80 -6.37
CA ARG A 362 -4.38 12.96 -5.73
C ARG A 362 -3.00 13.62 -5.73
N LYS A 363 -2.62 14.28 -6.83
CA LYS A 363 -1.34 15.01 -6.91
C LYS A 363 -1.30 16.19 -5.94
N LEU A 364 -2.39 16.97 -5.84
CA LEU A 364 -2.50 18.09 -4.89
C LEU A 364 -2.44 17.59 -3.44
N ALA A 365 -3.21 16.57 -3.09
CA ALA A 365 -3.19 15.96 -1.76
C ALA A 365 -1.80 15.40 -1.41
N ALA A 366 -1.10 14.79 -2.37
CA ALA A 366 0.27 14.32 -2.17
C ALA A 366 1.27 15.47 -1.94
N THR A 367 1.09 16.61 -2.62
CA THR A 367 1.93 17.79 -2.38
C THR A 367 1.68 18.43 -1.02
N GLU A 368 0.43 18.50 -0.57
CA GLU A 368 0.08 19.00 0.75
C GLU A 368 0.59 18.08 1.87
N ALA A 369 0.43 16.76 1.70
CA ALA A 369 0.96 15.77 2.64
C ALA A 369 2.49 15.85 2.76
N ARG A 370 3.21 16.09 1.64
CA ARG A 370 4.66 16.32 1.66
C ARG A 370 5.03 17.58 2.44
N LYS A 371 4.30 18.69 2.25
CA LYS A 371 4.52 19.94 3.01
C LYS A 371 4.29 19.74 4.51
N LEU A 372 3.19 19.07 4.89
CA LEU A 372 2.88 18.74 6.29
C LEU A 372 3.95 17.84 6.91
N SER A 373 4.40 16.80 6.19
CA SER A 373 5.47 15.92 6.67
C SER A 373 6.79 16.65 6.84
N GLN A 374 7.13 17.56 5.92
CA GLN A 374 8.35 18.38 6.05
C GLN A 374 8.26 19.33 7.25
N ALA A 375 7.11 19.95 7.48
CA ALA A 375 6.88 20.79 8.67
C ALA A 375 7.01 19.98 9.96
N ARG A 376 6.41 18.78 10.03
CA ARG A 376 6.52 17.87 11.18
C ARG A 376 7.97 17.46 11.46
N ASN A 377 8.71 17.10 10.41
CA ASN A 377 10.12 16.69 10.57
C ASN A 377 11.00 17.86 11.02
N ARG A 378 10.75 19.08 10.52
CA ARG A 378 11.45 20.30 11.00
C ARG A 378 11.18 20.56 12.48
N ALA A 379 9.91 20.50 12.90
CA ALA A 379 9.53 20.68 14.31
C ALA A 379 10.17 19.60 15.20
N ARG A 380 10.15 18.33 14.78
CA ARG A 380 10.79 17.22 15.52
C ARG A 380 12.30 17.42 15.66
N ASN A 381 12.97 17.85 14.59
CA ASN A 381 14.41 18.12 14.63
C ASN A 381 14.75 19.31 15.55
N GLN A 382 13.91 20.36 15.55
CA GLN A 382 14.07 21.50 16.47
C GLN A 382 13.94 21.06 17.93
N LEU A 383 12.92 20.26 18.25
CA LEU A 383 12.74 19.71 19.60
C LEU A 383 13.92 18.82 20.03
N LYS A 384 14.41 17.95 19.13
CA LYS A 384 15.58 17.11 19.40
C LYS A 384 16.83 17.94 19.69
N GLN A 385 17.07 19.00 18.93
CA GLN A 385 18.21 19.90 19.16
C GLN A 385 18.08 20.69 20.47
N ALA A 386 16.86 21.14 20.79
CA ALA A 386 16.57 21.80 22.06
C ALA A 386 16.81 20.86 23.25
N GLY A 387 16.36 19.60 23.17
CA GLY A 387 16.59 18.58 24.20
C GLY A 387 18.07 18.25 24.40
N ILE A 388 18.85 18.09 23.31
CA ILE A 388 20.31 17.90 23.39
C ILE A 388 20.98 19.08 24.10
N LYS A 389 20.58 20.32 23.78
CA LYS A 389 21.11 21.53 24.41
C LYS A 389 20.76 21.57 25.91
N ALA A 390 19.51 21.26 26.25
CA ALA A 390 19.03 21.22 27.64
C ALA A 390 19.81 20.19 28.48
N ARG A 391 20.00 18.96 27.98
CA ARG A 391 20.79 17.91 28.66
C ARG A 391 22.24 18.34 28.88
N LYS A 392 22.87 18.98 27.89
CA LYS A 392 24.24 19.48 28.01
C LYS A 392 24.35 20.60 29.04
N GLN A 393 23.37 21.49 29.10
CA GLN A 393 23.31 22.56 30.10
C GLN A 393 23.07 21.99 31.51
N GLU A 394 22.19 21.00 31.65
CA GLU A 394 21.92 20.34 32.94
C GLU A 394 23.15 19.57 33.45
N GLN A 395 23.89 18.90 32.57
CA GLN A 395 25.17 18.28 32.94
C GLN A 395 26.20 19.31 33.41
N ALA A 396 26.28 20.47 32.73
CA ALA A 396 27.16 21.55 33.16
C ALA A 396 26.75 22.11 34.54
N ARG A 397 25.44 22.33 34.76
CA ARG A 397 24.87 22.77 36.04
C ARG A 397 25.24 21.81 37.17
N LYS A 398 25.02 20.50 36.98
CA LYS A 398 25.38 19.46 37.97
C LYS A 398 26.87 19.42 38.28
N LYS A 399 27.72 19.62 37.28
CA LYS A 399 29.18 19.67 37.47
C LYS A 399 29.60 20.90 38.29
N SER A 400 29.01 22.07 38.02
CA SER A 400 29.25 23.29 38.80
C SER A 400 28.75 23.17 40.24
N LEU A 401 27.59 22.55 40.46
CA LEU A 401 27.07 22.28 41.81
C LEU A 401 27.97 21.33 42.61
N ALA A 402 28.47 20.27 41.98
CA ALA A 402 29.40 19.35 42.62
C ALA A 402 30.69 20.08 43.05
N GLN A 403 31.24 20.95 42.20
CA GLN A 403 32.42 21.77 42.52
C GLN A 403 32.17 22.75 43.67
N LEU A 404 31.02 23.44 43.68
CA LEU A 404 30.68 24.38 44.76
C LEU A 404 30.48 23.66 46.10
N THR A 405 29.90 22.47 46.05
CA THR A 405 29.68 21.61 47.23
C THR A 405 31.01 21.09 47.79
N GLU A 406 31.94 20.69 46.91
CA GLU A 406 33.29 20.27 47.28
C GLU A 406 34.12 21.41 47.90
N LEU A 407 33.89 22.65 47.47
CA LEU A 407 34.54 23.87 48.00
C LEU A 407 33.82 24.49 49.21
N GLY A 408 32.68 23.94 49.64
CA GLY A 408 31.90 24.46 50.77
C GLY A 408 31.30 25.85 50.55
N LEU A 409 31.10 26.26 49.30
CA LEU A 409 30.59 27.59 48.93
C LEU A 409 29.06 27.59 48.79
N PRO A 410 28.38 28.71 49.11
CA PRO A 410 26.94 28.82 48.92
C PRO A 410 26.53 28.72 47.44
N ILE A 411 25.44 28.03 47.17
CA ILE A 411 24.91 27.81 45.81
C ILE A 411 24.24 29.10 45.30
N PRO A 412 24.63 29.62 44.12
CA PRO A 412 23.93 30.74 43.49
C PRO A 412 22.48 30.40 43.10
N PRO A 413 21.53 31.36 43.20
CA PRO A 413 20.10 31.15 42.88
C PRO A 413 19.85 30.63 41.45
N GLU A 414 20.71 31.00 40.50
CA GLU A 414 20.61 30.60 39.09
C GLU A 414 20.85 29.10 38.85
N LEU A 415 21.43 28.39 39.84
CA LEU A 415 21.72 26.96 39.77
C LEU A 415 20.76 26.12 40.63
N GLU A 416 19.78 26.74 41.31
CA GLU A 416 18.82 26.02 42.17
C GLU A 416 17.85 25.17 41.34
N ASP A 417 17.33 25.72 40.24
CA ASP A 417 16.29 25.06 39.44
C ASP A 417 16.87 24.09 38.38
N PRO A 418 16.33 22.87 38.25
CA PRO A 418 16.70 21.93 37.19
C PRO A 418 16.28 22.42 35.80
N ILE A 419 17.16 22.25 34.80
CA ILE A 419 16.82 22.60 33.42
C ILE A 419 15.90 21.53 32.84
N THR A 420 14.68 21.93 32.47
CA THR A 420 13.64 21.03 31.94
C THR A 420 13.94 20.63 30.49
N ASP A 421 13.92 19.32 30.21
CA ASP A 421 14.05 18.77 28.86
C ASP A 421 12.67 18.73 28.18
N LEU A 422 12.50 19.50 27.11
CA LEU A 422 11.26 19.56 26.32
C LEU A 422 10.93 18.26 25.56
N GLU A 423 11.87 17.30 25.50
CA GLU A 423 11.67 15.97 24.92
C GLU A 423 11.24 14.92 25.96
N ALA A 424 11.36 15.19 27.26
CA ALA A 424 10.94 14.27 28.31
C ALA A 424 9.42 14.39 28.52
N GLU A 425 8.67 13.32 28.22
CA GLU A 425 7.27 13.21 28.63
C GLU A 425 7.16 13.34 30.16
N PRO A 426 6.15 14.05 30.71
CA PRO A 426 5.98 14.18 32.15
C PRO A 426 5.68 12.79 32.75
N GLU A 427 6.60 12.27 33.56
CA GLU A 427 6.44 10.97 34.21
C GLU A 427 5.16 10.94 35.05
N SER A 428 4.38 9.88 34.81
CA SER A 428 3.19 9.50 35.56
C SER A 428 3.54 9.23 37.02
N GLN A 429 3.08 10.08 37.93
CA GLN A 429 2.96 9.76 39.34
C GLN A 429 1.92 8.64 39.50
N TYR A 430 2.36 7.45 39.90
CA TYR A 430 1.53 6.50 40.64
C TYR A 430 2.34 5.96 41.82
N GLU A 431 1.72 6.12 42.99
CA GLU A 431 2.25 5.92 44.33
C GLU A 431 2.68 4.48 44.63
N SER A 432 3.82 4.38 45.31
CA SER A 432 4.23 3.22 46.07
C SER A 432 3.41 3.13 47.36
N ALA A 433 2.56 2.11 47.49
CA ALA A 433 1.97 1.69 48.76
C ALA A 433 2.07 0.17 48.89
N SER A 434 2.95 -0.27 49.81
CA SER A 434 3.04 -1.60 50.46
C SER A 434 4.45 -1.64 51.08
N GLU A 435 4.65 -1.20 52.33
CA GLU A 435 4.63 -2.08 53.53
C GLU A 435 5.15 -3.49 53.20
N GLY A 436 6.30 -3.96 53.71
CA GLY A 436 6.68 -4.01 55.13
C GLY A 436 6.52 -5.45 55.59
N GLY A 437 7.61 -6.22 55.68
CA GLY A 437 7.53 -7.63 56.07
C GLY A 437 8.88 -8.35 56.08
N SER A 438 9.54 -8.30 57.23
CA SER A 438 10.84 -8.86 57.59
C SER A 438 11.10 -10.31 57.15
N GLY A 439 12.33 -10.57 56.70
CA GLY A 439 12.97 -11.86 56.87
C GLY A 439 13.54 -12.00 58.29
N ARG A 440 13.26 -13.13 58.96
CA ARG A 440 14.11 -13.75 59.99
C ARG A 440 13.54 -15.12 60.37
N ARG A 441 14.28 -16.18 60.05
CA ARG A 441 14.57 -17.24 61.00
C ARG A 441 15.87 -17.94 60.61
N SER A 442 16.84 -17.79 61.50
CA SER A 442 18.07 -18.55 61.57
C SER A 442 17.82 -19.91 62.21
N GLU A 443 18.83 -20.78 62.06
CA GLU A 443 19.08 -22.07 62.74
C GLU A 443 18.42 -23.32 62.15
#